data_AF-A0A2H1V2J3-F1
#
_entry.id   AF-A0A2H1V2J3-F1
#
_cell.length_a   1.000
_cell.length_b   1.000
_cell.length_c   1.000
_cell.angle_alpha   90.00
_cell.angle_beta   90.00
_cell.angle_gamma   90.00
#
_symmetry.space_group_name_H-M   'P 1'
#
loop_
_entity.id
_entity.type
_entity.pdbx_description
1 polymer ?
#
loop_
_entity_poly.entity_id
_entity_poly.type
_entity_poly.pdbx_seq_one_letter_code
_entity_poly.pdbx_strand_id
1 'polypeptide(L)'
;MNYKTKDLAPIAIPHGPPVESTSEYFKSLMESARMVKKYPVWDVARPTPQVLMEQARRDLMEADVKLALKREEEKRNRVIMDAKWEDLRRKENLLKESFISFNKFIRENQEKRDRAERKMQADNDVLERKTKETEAMRKRVIEMEEIKKLMEKQVKDYTIYEDYLMSVVNNYPEFKQPLDVLNRYEALAAAKNTLADRQERDLEMLEDARQEIASLTEEKKLFIMGLNNTLASLRWRYDKIRNRVIKWELALNRLKETAARRHVELCHVKSAIWSLYVKICKQKGLSIDVDTNDFEQQLVVIMRALLELRRIYRIAQKRSKEKDVESRE
;
A
#
# COMPACT_ATOMS: atom_id res chain seq x y z
N MET A 1 -113.53 69.08 3.93
CA MET A 1 -114.97 68.80 3.87
C MET A 1 -115.61 69.36 5.12
N ASN A 2 -116.49 70.34 4.95
CA ASN A 2 -117.28 71.00 6.00
C ASN A 2 -118.34 70.04 6.55
N TYR A 3 -118.16 69.54 7.76
CA TYR A 3 -119.26 68.93 8.52
C TYR A 3 -119.98 70.03 9.30
N LYS A 4 -121.16 70.44 8.81
CA LYS A 4 -122.09 71.30 9.54
C LYS A 4 -122.61 70.53 10.76
N THR A 5 -122.12 70.86 11.95
CA THR A 5 -122.70 70.44 13.23
C THR A 5 -123.98 71.24 13.45
N LYS A 6 -125.13 70.54 13.39
CA LYS A 6 -126.45 71.08 13.69
C LYS A 6 -126.58 71.40 15.19
N ASP A 7 -127.27 72.50 15.48
CA ASP A 7 -127.64 73.07 16.78
C ASP A 7 -127.61 72.09 17.96
N LEU A 8 -126.53 72.15 18.73
CA LEU A 8 -126.43 71.62 20.09
C LEU A 8 -126.48 72.83 21.03
N ALA A 9 -127.28 72.74 22.09
CA ALA A 9 -127.45 73.80 23.10
C ALA A 9 -126.08 74.35 23.57
N PRO A 10 -125.97 75.66 23.87
CA PRO A 10 -124.69 76.28 24.21
C PRO A 10 -124.08 75.59 25.42
N ILE A 11 -122.90 74.99 25.22
CA ILE A 11 -122.09 74.38 26.27
C ILE A 11 -121.58 75.52 27.16
N ALA A 12 -122.09 75.62 28.38
CA ALA A 12 -121.57 76.55 29.38
C ALA A 12 -120.16 76.10 29.77
N ILE A 13 -119.15 76.90 29.43
CA ILE A 13 -117.77 76.66 29.85
C ILE A 13 -117.64 77.21 31.29
N PRO A 14 -117.21 76.39 32.27
CA PRO A 14 -117.01 76.88 33.64
C PRO A 14 -115.92 77.95 33.68
N HIS A 15 -116.21 79.12 34.24
CA HIS A 15 -115.23 80.20 34.45
C HIS A 15 -114.57 80.03 35.82
N GLY A 16 -113.47 79.27 35.89
CA GLY A 16 -112.68 79.07 37.10
C GLY A 16 -111.37 78.33 36.82
N PRO A 17 -110.39 78.35 37.75
CA PRO A 17 -109.11 77.67 37.57
C PRO A 17 -109.30 76.16 37.27
N PRO A 18 -108.57 75.58 36.30
CA PRO A 18 -108.88 74.26 35.71
C PRO A 18 -109.03 73.10 36.70
N VAL A 19 -108.39 73.18 37.86
CA VAL A 19 -108.37 72.10 38.86
C VAL A 19 -109.73 71.93 39.52
N GLU A 20 -110.45 73.02 39.81
CA GLU A 20 -111.75 72.96 40.51
C GLU A 20 -112.89 72.56 39.55
N SER A 21 -112.79 72.98 38.28
CA SER A 21 -113.74 72.66 37.21
C SER A 21 -113.77 71.18 36.81
N THR A 22 -112.76 70.38 37.21
CA THR A 22 -112.78 68.93 36.97
C THR A 22 -113.94 68.25 37.69
N SER A 23 -114.26 68.68 38.90
CA SER A 23 -115.35 68.09 39.69
C SER A 23 -116.73 68.31 39.04
N GLU A 24 -116.96 69.47 38.43
CA GLU A 24 -118.16 69.79 37.67
C GLU A 24 -118.22 69.01 36.34
N TYR A 25 -117.08 68.83 35.66
CA TYR A 25 -117.00 67.97 34.48
C TYR A 25 -117.37 66.51 34.80
N PHE A 26 -116.87 65.96 35.91
CA PHE A 26 -117.21 64.59 36.31
C PHE A 26 -118.68 64.45 36.72
N LYS A 27 -119.29 65.47 37.33
CA LYS A 27 -120.74 65.49 37.59
C LYS A 27 -121.55 65.52 36.29
N SER A 28 -121.21 66.38 35.34
CA SER A 28 -121.88 66.45 34.02
C SER A 28 -121.69 65.16 33.20
N LEU A 29 -120.51 64.53 33.26
CA LEU A 29 -120.24 63.26 32.61
C LEU A 29 -121.10 62.12 33.21
N MET A 30 -121.25 62.11 34.54
CA MET A 30 -122.09 61.14 35.24
C MET A 30 -123.59 61.38 35.00
N GLU A 31 -124.03 62.64 34.93
CA GLU A 31 -125.42 63.00 34.60
C GLU A 31 -125.77 62.67 33.14
N SER A 32 -124.87 62.97 32.19
CA SER A 32 -125.06 62.63 30.78
C SER A 32 -125.00 61.13 30.50
N ALA A 33 -124.24 60.36 31.29
CA ALA A 33 -124.22 58.90 31.24
C ALA A 33 -125.47 58.26 31.87
N ARG A 34 -126.11 58.91 32.85
CA ARG A 34 -127.36 58.46 33.49
C ARG A 34 -128.64 58.91 32.79
N MET A 35 -128.56 59.82 31.80
CA MET A 35 -129.70 60.13 30.95
C MET A 35 -130.07 58.91 30.09
N VAL A 36 -131.27 58.36 30.32
CA VAL A 36 -131.86 57.27 29.54
C VAL A 36 -132.10 57.76 28.10
N LYS A 37 -131.15 57.46 27.20
CA LYS A 37 -131.21 57.76 25.75
C LYS A 37 -132.07 56.76 24.95
N LYS A 38 -133.04 56.08 25.59
CA LYS A 38 -134.00 55.21 24.90
C LYS A 38 -135.36 55.89 24.90
N TYR A 39 -135.68 56.53 23.77
CA TYR A 39 -137.02 57.07 23.50
C TYR A 39 -138.04 55.92 23.33
N PRO A 40 -139.32 56.11 23.70
CA PRO A 40 -140.36 55.09 23.54
C PRO A 40 -140.65 54.75 22.07
N VAL A 41 -140.83 53.46 21.76
CA VAL A 41 -141.02 52.93 20.39
C VAL A 41 -142.29 53.45 19.68
N TRP A 42 -143.24 54.02 20.42
CA TRP A 42 -144.51 54.52 19.86
C TRP A 42 -144.41 55.93 19.25
N ASP A 43 -143.35 56.68 19.55
CA ASP A 43 -143.09 58.01 18.99
C ASP A 43 -142.16 57.93 17.76
N VAL A 44 -142.31 56.84 17.00
CA VAL A 44 -141.73 56.64 15.68
C VAL A 44 -142.90 56.74 14.70
N ALA A 45 -142.85 57.74 13.82
CA ALA A 45 -143.88 57.94 12.80
C ALA A 45 -144.16 56.61 12.07
N ARG A 46 -145.43 56.14 12.10
CA ARG A 46 -145.86 54.87 11.47
C ARG A 46 -145.30 54.80 10.04
N PRO A 47 -144.64 53.69 9.67
CA PRO A 47 -144.00 53.60 8.37
C PRO A 47 -145.07 53.50 7.29
N THR A 48 -145.39 54.63 6.65
CA THR A 48 -146.06 54.60 5.35
C THR A 48 -145.07 54.03 4.32
N PRO A 49 -145.52 53.37 3.24
CA PRO A 49 -144.62 52.79 2.23
C PRO A 49 -143.58 53.79 1.70
N GLN A 50 -143.94 55.08 1.63
CA GLN A 50 -143.03 56.18 1.30
C GLN A 50 -141.91 56.39 2.34
N VAL A 51 -142.19 56.29 3.63
CA VAL A 51 -141.19 56.48 4.70
C VAL A 51 -140.21 55.30 4.76
N LEU A 52 -140.68 54.06 4.57
CA LEU A 52 -139.80 52.89 4.45
C LEU A 52 -138.92 52.96 3.20
N MET A 53 -139.47 53.44 2.10
CA MET A 53 -138.72 53.62 0.86
C MET A 53 -137.63 54.70 1.04
N GLU A 54 -137.92 55.79 1.75
CA GLU A 54 -136.92 56.81 2.10
C GLU A 54 -135.89 56.33 3.15
N GLN A 55 -136.28 55.48 4.10
CA GLN A 55 -135.34 54.83 5.03
C GLN A 55 -134.42 53.85 4.31
N ALA A 56 -134.97 52.96 3.47
CA ALA A 56 -134.19 52.06 2.64
C ALA A 56 -133.26 52.83 1.70
N ARG A 57 -133.69 53.99 1.18
CA ARG A 57 -132.85 54.88 0.38
C ARG A 57 -131.70 55.49 1.18
N ARG A 58 -131.94 55.89 2.44
CA ARG A 58 -130.87 56.36 3.35
C ARG A 58 -129.91 55.26 3.73
N ASP A 59 -130.40 54.07 4.04
CA ASP A 59 -129.57 52.91 4.39
C ASP A 59 -128.72 52.46 3.20
N LEU A 60 -129.28 52.50 1.99
CA LEU A 60 -128.56 52.22 0.74
C LEU A 60 -127.49 53.30 0.49
N MET A 61 -127.82 54.59 0.69
CA MET A 61 -126.83 55.67 0.63
C MET A 61 -125.72 55.53 1.69
N GLU A 62 -126.05 55.16 2.93
CA GLU A 62 -125.06 54.97 3.99
C GLU A 62 -124.18 53.75 3.73
N ALA A 63 -124.76 52.66 3.23
CA ALA A 63 -124.04 51.49 2.77
C ALA A 63 -123.12 51.84 1.59
N ASP A 64 -123.59 52.61 0.61
CA ASP A 64 -122.79 53.07 -0.54
C ASP A 64 -121.62 53.95 -0.10
N VAL A 65 -121.83 54.85 0.86
CA VAL A 65 -120.75 55.67 1.44
C VAL A 65 -119.73 54.80 2.18
N LYS A 66 -120.16 53.83 2.98
CA LYS A 66 -119.25 52.88 3.67
C LYS A 66 -118.49 52.01 2.68
N LEU A 67 -119.15 51.56 1.62
CA LEU A 67 -118.56 50.72 0.57
C LEU A 67 -117.57 51.54 -0.26
N ALA A 68 -117.86 52.81 -0.54
CA ALA A 68 -116.92 53.74 -1.16
C ALA A 68 -115.67 53.96 -0.29
N LEU A 69 -115.84 54.20 1.02
CA LEU A 69 -114.72 54.34 1.96
C LEU A 69 -113.87 53.07 2.04
N LYS A 70 -114.50 51.88 2.09
CA LYS A 70 -113.78 50.60 2.08
C LYS A 70 -113.03 50.35 0.78
N ARG A 71 -113.62 50.69 -0.37
CA ARG A 71 -112.93 50.64 -1.66
C ARG A 71 -111.73 51.59 -1.71
N GLU A 72 -111.83 52.77 -1.11
CA GLU A 72 -110.68 53.68 -1.00
C GLU A 72 -109.60 53.15 -0.06
N GLU A 73 -109.96 52.56 1.09
CA GLU A 73 -109.02 51.88 1.99
C GLU A 73 -108.31 50.71 1.31
N GLU A 74 -109.04 49.87 0.58
CA GLU A 74 -108.46 48.77 -0.20
C GLU A 74 -107.50 49.27 -1.28
N LYS A 75 -107.85 50.36 -1.98
CA LYS A 75 -106.95 50.99 -2.95
C LYS A 75 -105.67 51.48 -2.26
N ARG A 76 -105.78 52.16 -1.12
CA ARG A 76 -104.59 52.60 -0.34
C ARG A 76 -103.76 51.41 0.13
N ASN A 77 -104.39 50.36 0.64
CA ASN A 77 -103.71 49.16 1.12
C ASN A 77 -103.04 48.38 -0.01
N ARG A 78 -103.65 48.28 -1.19
CA ARG A 78 -103.02 47.68 -2.37
C ARG A 78 -101.76 48.43 -2.76
N VAL A 79 -101.80 49.76 -2.84
CA VAL A 79 -100.60 50.58 -3.12
C VAL A 79 -99.49 50.34 -2.10
N ILE A 80 -99.82 50.25 -0.81
CA ILE A 80 -98.83 49.96 0.24
C ILE A 80 -98.27 48.53 0.12
N MET A 81 -99.11 47.55 -0.18
CA MET A 81 -98.67 46.16 -0.32
C MET A 81 -97.83 45.97 -1.59
N ASP A 82 -98.20 46.59 -2.70
CA ASP A 82 -97.43 46.59 -3.93
C ASP A 82 -96.04 47.21 -3.71
N ALA A 83 -95.97 48.33 -2.99
CA ALA A 83 -94.70 48.95 -2.59
C ALA A 83 -93.85 48.01 -1.71
N LYS A 84 -94.44 47.31 -0.74
CA LYS A 84 -93.74 46.31 0.08
C LYS A 84 -93.25 45.11 -0.73
N TRP A 85 -94.03 44.65 -1.70
CA TRP A 85 -93.64 43.56 -2.61
C TRP A 85 -92.51 43.97 -3.56
N GLU A 86 -92.50 45.22 -4.01
CA GLU A 86 -91.39 45.79 -4.78
C GLU A 86 -90.13 45.94 -3.93
N ASP A 87 -90.24 46.41 -2.68
CA ASP A 87 -89.11 46.47 -1.75
C ASP A 87 -88.52 45.08 -1.46
N LEU A 88 -89.37 44.07 -1.25
CA LEU A 88 -88.92 42.69 -1.03
C LEU A 88 -88.20 42.13 -2.25
N ARG A 89 -88.74 42.34 -3.46
CA ARG A 89 -88.08 41.93 -4.71
C ARG A 89 -86.74 42.63 -4.91
N ARG A 90 -86.64 43.92 -4.58
CA ARG A 90 -85.36 44.65 -4.62
C ARG A 90 -84.35 44.05 -3.65
N LYS A 91 -84.74 43.76 -2.40
CA LYS A 91 -83.85 43.14 -1.41
C LYS A 91 -83.43 41.72 -1.81
N GLU A 92 -84.34 40.93 -2.38
CA GLU A 92 -84.03 39.59 -2.90
C GLU A 92 -83.01 39.65 -4.04
N ASN A 93 -83.19 40.57 -5.00
CA ASN A 93 -82.26 40.76 -6.11
C ASN A 93 -80.88 41.22 -5.62
N LEU A 94 -80.82 42.17 -4.69
CA LEU A 94 -79.57 42.60 -4.07
C LEU A 94 -78.86 41.45 -3.34
N LEU A 95 -79.60 40.58 -2.67
CA LEU A 95 -79.03 39.40 -2.00
C LEU A 95 -78.47 38.41 -3.03
N LYS A 96 -79.19 38.16 -4.13
CA LYS A 96 -78.72 37.31 -5.23
C LYS A 96 -77.45 37.87 -5.87
N GLU A 97 -77.41 39.17 -6.17
CA GLU A 97 -76.22 39.84 -6.71
C GLU A 97 -75.04 39.84 -5.72
N SER A 98 -75.31 40.05 -4.43
CA SER A 98 -74.30 39.92 -3.37
C SER A 98 -73.76 38.49 -3.28
N PHE A 99 -74.60 37.47 -3.40
CA PHE A 99 -74.16 36.07 -3.38
C PHE A 99 -73.31 35.72 -4.61
N ILE A 100 -73.69 36.20 -5.79
CA ILE A 100 -72.90 36.02 -7.02
C ILE A 100 -71.55 36.72 -6.90
N SER A 101 -71.52 37.96 -6.42
CA SER A 101 -70.27 38.71 -6.25
C SER A 101 -69.38 38.10 -5.16
N PHE A 102 -69.95 37.62 -4.05
CA PHE A 102 -69.22 36.93 -3.00
C PHE A 102 -68.65 35.58 -3.48
N ASN A 103 -69.42 34.79 -4.20
CA ASN A 103 -68.95 33.53 -4.77
C ASN A 103 -67.85 33.76 -5.82
N LYS A 104 -68.00 34.81 -6.66
CA LYS A 104 -66.94 35.26 -7.57
C LYS A 104 -65.67 35.66 -6.81
N PHE A 105 -65.80 36.44 -5.74
CA PHE A 105 -64.67 36.85 -4.89
C PHE A 105 -63.96 35.64 -4.26
N ILE A 106 -64.70 34.66 -3.72
CA ILE A 106 -64.11 33.44 -3.18
C ILE A 106 -63.33 32.68 -4.25
N ARG A 107 -63.91 32.47 -5.43
CA ARG A 107 -63.22 31.78 -6.54
C ARG A 107 -61.97 32.52 -6.98
N GLU A 108 -62.03 33.83 -7.17
CA GLU A 108 -60.87 34.63 -7.55
C GLU A 108 -59.77 34.63 -6.47
N ASN A 109 -60.14 34.65 -5.18
CA ASN A 109 -59.18 34.56 -4.09
C ASN A 109 -58.50 33.18 -4.06
N GLN A 110 -59.29 32.12 -4.24
CA GLN A 110 -58.77 30.76 -4.33
C GLN A 110 -57.83 30.61 -5.53
N GLU A 111 -58.21 31.09 -6.72
CA GLU A 111 -57.33 31.08 -7.89
C GLU A 111 -56.04 31.91 -7.70
N LYS A 112 -56.11 33.01 -6.93
CA LYS A 112 -54.90 33.79 -6.58
C LYS A 112 -54.01 33.00 -5.62
N ARG A 113 -54.58 32.32 -4.63
CA ARG A 113 -53.85 31.44 -3.70
C ARG A 113 -53.20 30.28 -4.44
N ASP A 114 -53.96 29.56 -5.26
CA ASP A 114 -53.46 28.42 -6.03
C ASP A 114 -52.36 28.85 -7.00
N ARG A 115 -52.49 30.01 -7.66
CA ARG A 115 -51.42 30.56 -8.52
C ARG A 115 -50.17 30.94 -7.73
N ALA A 116 -50.33 31.58 -6.57
CA ALA A 116 -49.21 31.93 -5.71
C ALA A 116 -48.50 30.67 -5.20
N GLU A 117 -49.25 29.65 -4.82
CA GLU A 117 -48.72 28.37 -4.34
C GLU A 117 -47.97 27.62 -5.44
N ARG A 118 -48.54 27.52 -6.65
CA ARG A 118 -47.84 26.94 -7.81
C ARG A 118 -46.57 27.70 -8.17
N LYS A 119 -46.61 29.04 -8.11
CA LYS A 119 -45.41 29.86 -8.37
C LYS A 119 -44.34 29.63 -7.31
N MET A 120 -44.73 29.59 -6.03
CA MET A 120 -43.82 29.30 -4.93
C MET A 120 -43.19 27.90 -5.06
N GLN A 121 -43.96 26.88 -5.45
CA GLN A 121 -43.44 25.54 -5.71
C GLN A 121 -42.44 25.54 -6.87
N ALA A 122 -42.79 26.17 -8.00
CA ALA A 122 -41.89 26.27 -9.15
C ALA A 122 -40.59 27.03 -8.82
N ASP A 123 -40.68 28.13 -8.07
CA ASP A 123 -39.54 28.92 -7.64
C ASP A 123 -38.64 28.12 -6.67
N ASN A 124 -39.24 27.34 -5.76
CA ASN A 124 -38.51 26.44 -4.86
C ASN A 124 -37.78 25.33 -5.62
N ASP A 125 -38.42 24.70 -6.62
CA ASP A 125 -37.79 23.67 -7.44
C ASP A 125 -36.59 24.22 -8.22
N VAL A 126 -36.72 25.44 -8.75
CA VAL A 126 -35.62 26.13 -9.44
C VAL A 126 -34.50 26.45 -8.46
N LEU A 127 -34.83 26.96 -7.27
CA LEU A 127 -33.85 27.26 -6.23
C LEU A 127 -33.08 26.00 -5.85
N GLU A 128 -33.75 24.87 -5.62
CA GLU A 128 -33.11 23.61 -5.25
C GLU A 128 -32.18 23.07 -6.36
N ARG A 129 -32.58 23.19 -7.63
CA ARG A 129 -31.70 22.81 -8.75
C ARG A 129 -30.46 23.70 -8.79
N LYS A 130 -30.62 25.02 -8.62
CA LYS A 130 -29.51 25.98 -8.64
C LYS A 130 -28.60 25.84 -7.41
N THR A 131 -29.12 25.53 -6.24
CA THR A 131 -28.29 25.27 -5.05
C THR A 131 -27.45 24.01 -5.26
N LYS A 132 -28.03 22.91 -5.76
CA LYS A 132 -27.27 21.69 -6.10
C LYS A 132 -26.18 21.94 -7.14
N GLU A 133 -26.50 22.67 -8.21
CA GLU A 133 -25.53 23.06 -9.24
C GLU A 133 -24.39 23.90 -8.65
N THR A 134 -24.71 24.91 -7.84
CA THR A 134 -23.70 25.79 -7.22
C THR A 134 -22.82 25.05 -6.21
N GLU A 135 -23.37 24.14 -5.42
CA GLU A 135 -22.61 23.27 -4.52
C GLU A 135 -21.67 22.33 -5.28
N ALA A 136 -22.16 21.70 -6.36
CA ALA A 136 -21.32 20.84 -7.20
C ALA A 136 -20.17 21.64 -7.85
N MET A 137 -20.45 22.84 -8.34
CA MET A 137 -19.41 23.72 -8.90
C MET A 137 -18.41 24.18 -7.83
N ARG A 138 -18.86 24.50 -6.61
CA ARG A 138 -17.97 24.84 -5.49
C ARG A 138 -17.02 23.69 -5.15
N LYS A 139 -17.52 22.45 -5.10
CA LYS A 139 -16.67 21.27 -4.86
C LYS A 139 -15.59 21.12 -5.93
N ARG A 140 -15.95 21.25 -7.21
CA ARG A 140 -14.99 21.20 -8.32
C ARG A 140 -13.93 22.30 -8.23
N VAL A 141 -14.32 23.51 -7.83
CA VAL A 141 -13.35 24.60 -7.63
C VAL A 141 -12.34 24.25 -6.55
N ILE A 142 -12.79 23.69 -5.42
CA ILE A 142 -11.91 23.26 -4.33
C ILE A 142 -10.94 22.17 -4.82
N GLU A 143 -11.44 21.14 -5.52
CA GLU A 143 -10.61 20.07 -6.09
C GLU A 143 -9.54 20.63 -7.06
N MET A 144 -9.94 21.56 -7.94
CA MET A 144 -9.03 22.19 -8.89
C MET A 144 -8.00 23.10 -8.19
N GLU A 145 -8.37 23.77 -7.11
CA GLU A 145 -7.44 24.54 -6.28
C GLU A 145 -6.41 23.66 -5.58
N GLU A 146 -6.80 22.48 -5.10
CA GLU A 146 -5.89 21.49 -4.51
C GLU A 146 -4.90 20.96 -5.54
N ILE A 147 -5.37 20.58 -6.73
CA ILE A 147 -4.53 20.14 -7.85
C ILE A 147 -3.56 21.25 -8.24
N LYS A 148 -4.05 22.49 -8.37
CA LYS A 148 -3.22 23.65 -8.68
C LYS A 148 -2.11 23.83 -7.63
N LYS A 149 -2.43 23.76 -6.33
CA LYS A 149 -1.44 23.86 -5.25
C LYS A 149 -0.40 22.75 -5.33
N LEU A 150 -0.80 21.52 -5.67
CA LEU A 150 0.13 20.40 -5.83
C LEU A 150 1.06 20.61 -7.03
N MET A 151 0.51 21.04 -8.17
CA MET A 151 1.30 21.37 -9.35
C MET A 151 2.26 22.54 -9.09
N GLU A 152 1.82 23.59 -8.38
CA GLU A 152 2.70 24.71 -8.01
C GLU A 152 3.84 24.28 -7.09
N LYS A 153 3.60 23.34 -6.17
CA LYS A 153 4.68 22.75 -5.36
C LYS A 153 5.66 21.98 -6.23
N GLN A 154 5.15 21.09 -7.10
CA GLN A 154 6.00 20.33 -8.01
C GLN A 154 6.84 21.24 -8.91
N VAL A 155 6.25 22.29 -9.48
CA VAL A 155 7.00 23.27 -10.28
C VAL A 155 8.11 23.91 -9.45
N LYS A 156 7.84 24.35 -8.21
CA LYS A 156 8.87 24.92 -7.31
C LYS A 156 9.97 23.92 -6.95
N ASP A 157 9.61 22.66 -6.74
CA ASP A 157 10.59 21.61 -6.46
C ASP A 157 11.49 21.38 -7.70
N TYR A 158 10.91 21.45 -8.90
CA TYR A 158 11.63 21.25 -10.15
C TYR A 158 12.40 22.48 -10.66
N THR A 159 12.03 23.69 -10.28
CA THR A 159 12.74 24.92 -10.71
C THR A 159 14.21 24.91 -10.32
N ILE A 160 14.56 24.29 -9.18
CA ILE A 160 15.96 24.17 -8.73
C ILE A 160 16.80 23.39 -9.76
N TYR A 161 16.24 22.32 -10.32
CA TYR A 161 16.94 21.51 -11.34
C TYR A 161 17.00 22.22 -12.69
N GLU A 162 15.95 22.94 -13.06
CA GLU A 162 15.94 23.78 -14.26
C GLU A 162 17.02 24.87 -14.18
N ASP A 163 17.04 25.62 -13.07
CA ASP A 163 18.04 26.67 -12.81
C ASP A 163 19.47 26.10 -12.84
N TYR A 164 19.66 24.91 -12.25
CA TYR A 164 20.95 24.22 -12.31
C TYR A 164 21.33 23.86 -13.75
N LEU A 165 20.44 23.21 -14.52
CA LEU A 165 20.74 22.84 -15.89
C LEU A 165 20.98 24.06 -16.78
N MET A 166 20.22 25.14 -16.59
CA MET A 166 20.44 26.42 -17.25
C MET A 166 21.80 27.03 -16.87
N SER A 167 22.21 26.94 -15.61
CA SER A 167 23.55 27.37 -15.17
C SER A 167 24.67 26.57 -15.84
N VAL A 168 24.48 25.27 -16.04
CA VAL A 168 25.43 24.40 -16.75
C VAL A 168 25.52 24.79 -18.22
N VAL A 169 24.38 25.01 -18.88
CA VAL A 169 24.32 25.50 -20.28
C VAL A 169 25.02 26.86 -20.41
N ASN A 170 24.83 27.77 -19.46
CA ASN A 170 25.49 29.08 -19.48
C ASN A 170 27.01 28.99 -19.30
N ASN A 171 27.48 28.07 -18.44
CA ASN A 171 28.91 27.91 -18.16
C ASN A 171 29.66 27.14 -19.27
N TYR A 172 28.96 26.24 -19.97
CA TYR A 172 29.54 25.37 -20.98
C TYR A 172 28.86 25.58 -22.34
N PRO A 173 29.47 26.36 -23.26
CA PRO A 173 28.87 26.68 -24.56
C PRO A 173 28.75 25.48 -25.51
N GLU A 174 29.26 24.31 -25.13
CA GLU A 174 29.08 23.05 -25.85
C GLU A 174 27.62 22.58 -25.84
N PHE A 175 26.85 22.97 -24.82
CA PHE A 175 25.43 22.64 -24.69
C PHE A 175 24.59 23.84 -25.09
N LYS A 176 23.61 23.64 -25.98
CA LYS A 176 22.70 24.72 -26.39
C LYS A 176 21.41 24.70 -25.59
N GLN A 177 20.99 23.51 -25.17
CA GLN A 177 19.78 23.29 -24.38
C GLN A 177 20.07 22.40 -23.17
N PRO A 178 19.30 22.53 -22.07
CA PRO A 178 19.34 21.60 -20.94
C PRO A 178 19.23 20.13 -21.35
N LEU A 179 18.44 19.85 -22.40
CA LEU A 179 18.26 18.51 -22.93
C LEU A 179 19.55 17.92 -23.51
N ASP A 180 20.44 18.74 -24.09
CA ASP A 180 21.73 18.28 -24.62
C ASP A 180 22.63 17.73 -23.51
N VAL A 181 22.58 18.37 -22.33
CA VAL A 181 23.31 17.93 -21.13
C VAL A 181 22.77 16.56 -20.69
N LEU A 182 21.45 16.41 -20.66
CA LEU A 182 20.80 15.16 -20.27
C LEU A 182 21.13 14.02 -21.24
N ASN A 183 21.05 14.27 -22.54
CA ASN A 183 21.37 13.28 -23.58
C ASN A 183 22.85 12.83 -23.48
N ARG A 184 23.77 13.77 -23.23
CA ARG A 184 25.19 13.43 -23.02
C ARG A 184 25.39 12.63 -21.74
N TYR A 185 24.68 12.97 -20.66
CA TYR A 185 24.70 12.19 -19.43
C TYR A 185 24.17 10.77 -19.66
N GLU A 186 23.05 10.60 -20.35
CA GLU A 186 22.49 9.29 -20.68
C GLU A 186 23.46 8.46 -21.53
N ALA A 187 24.07 9.06 -22.55
CA ALA A 187 25.09 8.40 -23.36
C ALA A 187 26.31 7.98 -22.52
N LEU A 188 26.79 8.84 -21.61
CA LEU A 188 27.89 8.53 -20.71
C LEU A 188 27.52 7.47 -19.68
N ALA A 189 26.30 7.49 -19.14
CA ALA A 189 25.79 6.49 -18.21
C ALA A 189 25.68 5.12 -18.90
N ALA A 190 25.14 5.08 -20.12
CA ALA A 190 25.10 3.87 -20.94
C ALA A 190 26.52 3.35 -21.23
N ALA A 191 27.44 4.23 -21.65
CA ALA A 191 28.83 3.86 -21.88
C ALA A 191 29.49 3.31 -20.61
N LYS A 192 29.28 3.96 -19.45
CA LYS A 192 29.77 3.49 -18.15
C LYS A 192 29.26 2.10 -17.82
N ASN A 193 27.96 1.84 -18.00
CA ASN A 193 27.37 0.52 -17.76
C ASN A 193 27.99 -0.54 -18.68
N THR A 194 28.10 -0.26 -19.99
CA THR A 194 28.73 -1.21 -20.90
C THR A 194 30.20 -1.48 -20.59
N LEU A 195 30.92 -0.48 -20.05
CA LEU A 195 32.30 -0.65 -19.61
C LEU A 195 32.38 -1.47 -18.32
N ALA A 196 31.46 -1.26 -17.38
CA ALA A 196 31.37 -2.06 -16.17
C ALA A 196 31.09 -3.53 -16.50
N ASP A 197 30.15 -3.82 -17.41
CA ASP A 197 29.87 -5.19 -17.85
C ASP A 197 31.08 -5.83 -18.54
N ARG A 198 31.87 -5.06 -19.30
CA ARG A 198 33.12 -5.55 -19.91
C ARG A 198 34.16 -5.85 -18.83
N GLN A 199 34.32 -4.95 -17.87
CA GLN A 199 35.25 -5.13 -16.77
C GLN A 199 34.89 -6.37 -15.93
N GLU A 200 33.61 -6.60 -15.67
CA GLU A 200 33.15 -7.80 -14.95
C GLU A 200 33.52 -9.08 -15.72
N ARG A 201 33.24 -9.14 -17.02
CA ARG A 201 33.66 -10.27 -17.87
C ARG A 201 35.17 -10.47 -17.89
N ASP A 202 35.94 -9.39 -17.96
CA ASP A 202 37.41 -9.48 -17.94
C ASP A 202 37.93 -10.01 -16.59
N LEU A 203 37.28 -9.63 -15.47
CA LEU A 203 37.60 -10.17 -14.16
C LEU A 203 37.23 -11.66 -14.05
N GLU A 204 36.06 -12.07 -14.55
CA GLU A 204 35.67 -13.49 -14.63
C GLU A 204 36.70 -14.31 -15.42
N MET A 205 37.11 -13.83 -16.61
CA MET A 205 38.14 -14.52 -17.41
C MET A 205 39.49 -14.60 -16.70
N LEU A 206 39.87 -13.58 -15.93
CA LEU A 206 41.10 -13.60 -15.14
C LEU A 206 41.01 -14.56 -13.95
N GLU A 207 39.85 -14.66 -13.30
CA GLU A 207 39.59 -15.61 -12.23
C GLU A 207 39.64 -17.04 -12.73
N ASP A 208 39.00 -17.32 -13.87
CA ASP A 208 39.05 -18.62 -14.55
C ASP A 208 40.49 -19.00 -14.91
N ALA A 209 41.23 -18.11 -15.58
CA ALA A 209 42.63 -18.36 -15.93
C ALA A 209 43.50 -18.57 -14.69
N ARG A 210 43.24 -17.84 -13.60
CA ARG A 210 43.94 -18.03 -12.33
C ARG A 210 43.63 -19.39 -11.70
N GLN A 211 42.38 -19.82 -11.77
CA GLN A 211 41.94 -21.13 -11.28
C GLN A 211 42.55 -22.27 -12.11
N GLU A 212 42.60 -22.13 -13.43
CA GLU A 212 43.30 -23.07 -14.32
C GLU A 212 44.78 -23.18 -13.96
N ILE A 213 45.48 -22.06 -13.80
CA ILE A 213 46.89 -22.05 -13.38
C ILE A 213 47.05 -22.73 -12.02
N ALA A 214 46.18 -22.43 -11.05
CA ALA A 214 46.23 -23.04 -9.73
C ALA A 214 46.09 -24.57 -9.83
N SER A 215 45.06 -25.06 -10.55
CA SER A 215 44.83 -26.49 -10.75
C SER A 215 46.02 -27.19 -11.42
N LEU A 216 46.57 -26.62 -12.51
CA LEU A 216 47.74 -27.16 -13.18
C LEU A 216 48.96 -27.18 -12.25
N THR A 217 49.17 -26.14 -11.43
CA THR A 217 50.29 -26.13 -10.49
C THR A 217 50.15 -27.20 -9.42
N GLU A 218 48.93 -27.48 -8.94
CA GLU A 218 48.66 -28.56 -7.98
C GLU A 218 48.92 -29.92 -8.62
N GLU A 219 48.41 -30.17 -9.82
CA GLU A 219 48.67 -31.40 -10.56
C GLU A 219 50.16 -31.65 -10.79
N LYS A 220 50.90 -30.62 -11.23
CA LYS A 220 52.35 -30.73 -11.44
C LYS A 220 53.10 -30.92 -10.12
N LYS A 221 52.69 -30.27 -9.03
CA LYS A 221 53.28 -30.50 -7.69
C LYS A 221 53.08 -31.96 -7.25
N LEU A 222 51.88 -32.51 -7.43
CA LEU A 222 51.59 -33.92 -7.12
C LEU A 222 52.45 -34.86 -7.97
N PHE A 223 52.59 -34.56 -9.26
CA PHE A 223 53.45 -35.33 -10.16
C PHE A 223 54.92 -35.31 -9.74
N ILE A 224 55.46 -34.12 -9.40
CA ILE A 224 56.83 -33.97 -8.90
C ILE A 224 57.01 -34.72 -7.58
N MET A 225 56.02 -34.66 -6.66
CA MET A 225 56.04 -35.43 -5.42
C MET A 225 56.09 -36.93 -5.68
N GLY A 226 55.31 -37.43 -6.64
CA GLY A 226 55.36 -38.81 -7.11
C GLY A 226 56.74 -39.21 -7.62
N LEU A 227 57.33 -38.38 -8.50
CA LEU A 227 58.69 -38.60 -9.00
C LEU A 227 59.74 -38.59 -7.88
N ASN A 228 59.65 -37.65 -6.94
CA ASN A 228 60.56 -37.58 -5.79
C ASN A 228 60.48 -38.83 -4.91
N ASN A 229 59.27 -39.37 -4.69
CA ASN A 229 59.11 -40.65 -3.99
C ASN A 229 59.76 -41.81 -4.75
N THR A 230 59.58 -41.89 -6.08
CA THR A 230 60.24 -42.92 -6.88
C THR A 230 61.76 -42.78 -6.86
N LEU A 231 62.28 -41.55 -6.96
CA LEU A 231 63.71 -41.24 -6.87
C LEU A 231 64.28 -41.65 -5.51
N ALA A 232 63.59 -41.31 -4.42
CA ALA A 232 63.97 -41.70 -3.07
C ALA A 232 64.01 -43.23 -2.91
N SER A 233 63.01 -43.94 -3.45
CA SER A 233 62.98 -45.41 -3.43
C SER A 233 64.16 -46.01 -4.21
N LEU A 234 64.52 -45.42 -5.35
CA LEU A 234 65.61 -45.90 -6.20
C LEU A 234 66.97 -45.62 -5.56
N ARG A 235 67.16 -44.43 -4.98
CA ARG A 235 68.35 -44.07 -4.19
C ARG A 235 68.55 -45.03 -3.02
N TRP A 236 67.48 -45.31 -2.26
CA TRP A 236 67.54 -46.28 -1.17
C TRP A 236 67.95 -47.68 -1.65
N ARG A 237 67.40 -48.15 -2.77
CA ARG A 237 67.81 -49.43 -3.38
C ARG A 237 69.27 -49.42 -3.82
N TYR A 238 69.72 -48.33 -4.46
CA TYR A 238 71.10 -48.15 -4.88
C TYR A 238 72.05 -48.19 -3.69
N ASP A 239 71.78 -47.42 -2.63
CA ASP A 239 72.60 -47.39 -1.42
C ASP A 239 72.65 -48.76 -0.74
N LYS A 240 71.53 -49.49 -0.73
CA LYS A 240 71.49 -50.87 -0.22
C LYS A 240 72.42 -51.81 -1.01
N ILE A 241 72.44 -51.71 -2.33
CA ILE A 241 73.33 -52.52 -3.18
C ILE A 241 74.79 -52.07 -3.00
N ARG A 242 75.05 -50.76 -3.06
CA ARG A 242 76.38 -50.16 -2.86
C ARG A 242 76.99 -50.59 -1.52
N ASN A 243 76.21 -50.57 -0.45
CA ASN A 243 76.66 -51.04 0.87
C ASN A 243 77.01 -52.53 0.87
N ARG A 244 76.33 -53.37 0.08
CA ARG A 244 76.71 -54.78 -0.08
C ARG A 244 78.00 -54.92 -0.89
N VAL A 245 78.16 -54.15 -1.97
CA VAL A 245 79.38 -54.16 -2.79
C VAL A 245 80.59 -53.77 -1.94
N ILE A 246 80.52 -52.66 -1.19
CA ILE A 246 81.60 -52.21 -0.30
C ILE A 246 81.98 -53.29 0.72
N LYS A 247 81.00 -54.00 1.29
CA LYS A 247 81.26 -55.13 2.22
C LYS A 247 82.05 -56.26 1.53
N TRP A 248 81.67 -56.63 0.32
CA TRP A 248 82.36 -57.68 -0.45
C TRP A 248 83.74 -57.24 -0.93
N GLU A 249 83.89 -56.00 -1.37
CA GLU A 249 85.18 -55.42 -1.73
C GLU A 249 86.15 -55.43 -0.54
N LEU A 250 85.68 -55.05 0.66
CA LEU A 250 86.48 -55.10 1.88
C LEU A 250 86.90 -56.54 2.21
N ALA A 251 85.96 -57.50 2.10
CA ALA A 251 86.26 -58.92 2.33
C ALA A 251 87.27 -59.47 1.30
N LEU A 252 87.12 -59.11 0.03
CA LEU A 252 88.04 -59.48 -1.04
C LEU A 252 89.42 -58.86 -0.83
N ASN A 253 89.50 -57.59 -0.43
CA ASN A 253 90.77 -56.93 -0.15
C ASN A 253 91.49 -57.60 1.01
N ARG A 254 90.78 -57.97 2.09
CA ARG A 254 91.36 -58.76 3.18
C ARG A 254 91.89 -60.10 2.70
N LEU A 255 91.15 -60.80 1.83
CA LEU A 255 91.59 -62.08 1.27
C LEU A 255 92.80 -61.92 0.35
N LYS A 256 92.84 -60.87 -0.48
CA LYS A 256 94.00 -60.54 -1.31
C LYS A 256 95.21 -60.22 -0.46
N GLU A 257 95.05 -59.47 0.61
CA GLU A 257 96.12 -59.10 1.53
C GLU A 257 96.67 -60.33 2.27
N THR A 258 95.79 -61.22 2.76
CA THR A 258 96.24 -62.48 3.38
C THR A 258 96.91 -63.41 2.37
N ALA A 259 96.37 -63.52 1.15
CA ALA A 259 96.99 -64.29 0.08
C ALA A 259 98.37 -63.74 -0.30
N ALA A 260 98.52 -62.41 -0.40
CA ALA A 260 99.81 -61.76 -0.65
C ALA A 260 100.81 -62.04 0.48
N ARG A 261 100.39 -61.91 1.75
CA ARG A 261 101.23 -62.25 2.92
C ARG A 261 101.70 -63.71 2.88
N ARG A 262 100.78 -64.65 2.63
CA ARG A 262 101.12 -66.08 2.48
C ARG A 262 102.04 -66.34 1.30
N HIS A 263 101.84 -65.66 0.19
CA HIS A 263 102.70 -65.78 -0.98
C HIS A 263 104.13 -65.30 -0.67
N VAL A 264 104.28 -64.18 0.03
CA VAL A 264 105.58 -63.68 0.50
C VAL A 264 106.26 -64.68 1.45
N GLU A 265 105.53 -65.23 2.42
CA GLU A 265 106.04 -66.30 3.30
C GLU A 265 106.54 -67.51 2.48
N LEU A 266 105.75 -67.97 1.51
CA LEU A 266 106.15 -69.09 0.63
C LEU A 266 107.40 -68.75 -0.19
N CYS A 267 107.50 -67.53 -0.73
CA CYS A 267 108.68 -67.08 -1.47
C CYS A 267 109.93 -67.00 -0.58
N HIS A 268 109.79 -66.56 0.69
CA HIS A 268 110.88 -66.60 1.66
C HIS A 268 111.33 -68.03 1.98
N VAL A 269 110.40 -68.95 2.21
CA VAL A 269 110.72 -70.37 2.46
C VAL A 269 111.44 -70.97 1.24
N LYS A 270 110.93 -70.74 0.03
CA LYS A 270 111.56 -71.18 -1.22
C LYS A 270 112.97 -70.63 -1.38
N SER A 271 113.16 -69.33 -1.11
CA SER A 271 114.47 -68.68 -1.16
C SER A 271 115.43 -69.22 -0.10
N ALA A 272 114.94 -69.53 1.10
CA ALA A 272 115.73 -70.13 2.17
C ALA A 272 116.20 -71.55 1.78
N ILE A 273 115.31 -72.37 1.23
CA ILE A 273 115.63 -73.71 0.69
C ILE A 273 116.72 -73.59 -0.37
N TRP A 274 116.52 -72.71 -1.36
CA TRP A 274 117.51 -72.48 -2.41
C TRP A 274 118.86 -72.02 -1.84
N SER A 275 118.85 -71.08 -0.91
CA SER A 275 120.08 -70.57 -0.29
C SER A 275 120.84 -71.64 0.50
N LEU A 276 120.12 -72.55 1.19
CA LEU A 276 120.69 -73.68 1.92
C LEU A 276 121.26 -74.72 0.96
N TYR A 277 120.53 -75.05 -0.12
CA TYR A 277 121.00 -75.94 -1.17
C TYR A 277 122.30 -75.41 -1.80
N VAL A 278 122.33 -74.14 -2.22
CA VAL A 278 123.52 -73.51 -2.80
C VAL A 278 124.69 -73.50 -1.81
N LYS A 279 124.47 -73.21 -0.53
CA LYS A 279 125.52 -73.28 0.50
C LYS A 279 126.09 -74.69 0.64
N ILE A 280 125.24 -75.71 0.69
CA ILE A 280 125.66 -77.11 0.82
C ILE A 280 126.41 -77.58 -0.43
N CYS A 281 125.93 -77.24 -1.63
CA CYS A 281 126.61 -77.55 -2.87
C CYS A 281 128.00 -76.90 -2.94
N LYS A 282 128.11 -75.61 -2.58
CA LYS A 282 129.40 -74.91 -2.48
C LYS A 282 130.35 -75.54 -1.46
N GLN A 283 129.86 -75.91 -0.29
CA GLN A 283 130.69 -76.51 0.77
C GLN A 283 131.17 -77.92 0.42
N LYS A 284 130.40 -78.68 -0.38
CA LYS A 284 130.75 -80.03 -0.85
C LYS A 284 131.45 -80.07 -2.20
N GLY A 285 131.60 -78.93 -2.89
CA GLY A 285 132.15 -78.86 -4.24
C GLY A 285 131.28 -79.53 -5.32
N LEU A 286 129.97 -79.66 -5.08
CA LEU A 286 129.01 -80.22 -6.04
C LEU A 286 128.54 -79.13 -7.02
N SER A 287 128.39 -79.47 -8.29
CA SER A 287 127.78 -78.59 -9.30
C SER A 287 126.31 -78.32 -8.98
N ILE A 288 125.86 -77.09 -9.24
CA ILE A 288 124.47 -76.68 -9.05
C ILE A 288 123.67 -77.21 -10.25
N ASP A 289 123.08 -78.39 -10.12
CA ASP A 289 122.46 -79.11 -11.24
C ASP A 289 120.91 -79.15 -11.18
N VAL A 290 120.32 -78.71 -10.05
CA VAL A 290 118.86 -78.70 -9.83
C VAL A 290 118.28 -77.31 -10.10
N ASP A 291 117.16 -77.26 -10.83
CA ASP A 291 116.47 -76.00 -11.16
C ASP A 291 115.89 -75.32 -9.91
N THR A 292 115.86 -73.99 -9.96
CA THR A 292 115.37 -73.07 -8.93
C THR A 292 113.94 -73.34 -8.46
N ASN A 293 113.07 -73.89 -9.32
CA ASN A 293 111.67 -74.15 -9.01
C ASN A 293 111.37 -75.57 -8.51
N ASP A 294 112.33 -76.50 -8.57
CA ASP A 294 112.14 -77.89 -8.15
C ASP A 294 112.57 -78.11 -6.69
N PHE A 295 111.74 -77.63 -5.76
CA PHE A 295 112.04 -77.59 -4.32
C PHE A 295 112.15 -78.98 -3.68
N GLU A 296 111.46 -79.98 -4.22
CA GLU A 296 111.47 -81.34 -3.69
C GLU A 296 112.85 -81.95 -3.82
N GLN A 297 113.47 -81.83 -5.00
CA GLN A 297 114.81 -82.33 -5.25
C GLN A 297 115.87 -81.56 -4.45
N GLN A 298 115.74 -80.24 -4.33
CA GLN A 298 116.62 -79.41 -3.48
C GLN A 298 116.57 -79.85 -2.01
N LEU A 299 115.37 -80.08 -1.46
CA LEU A 299 115.18 -80.54 -0.09
C LEU A 299 115.75 -81.95 0.14
N VAL A 300 115.62 -82.86 -0.83
CA VAL A 300 116.22 -84.21 -0.74
C VAL A 300 117.75 -84.13 -0.65
N VAL A 301 118.39 -83.27 -1.44
CA VAL A 301 119.85 -83.06 -1.37
C VAL A 301 120.25 -82.44 -0.03
N ILE A 302 119.53 -81.42 0.44
CA ILE A 302 119.75 -80.82 1.77
C ILE A 302 119.60 -81.90 2.86
N MET A 303 118.57 -82.75 2.80
CA MET A 303 118.32 -83.82 3.77
C MET A 303 119.45 -84.86 3.79
N ARG A 304 119.91 -85.32 2.61
CA ARG A 304 121.06 -86.23 2.50
C ARG A 304 122.31 -85.60 3.11
N ALA A 305 122.59 -84.33 2.80
CA ALA A 305 123.73 -83.63 3.35
C ALA A 305 123.66 -83.42 4.86
N LEU A 306 122.48 -83.12 5.42
CA LEU A 306 122.29 -83.02 6.87
C LEU A 306 122.44 -84.38 7.56
N LEU A 307 121.97 -85.47 6.96
CA LEU A 307 122.17 -86.82 7.49
C LEU A 307 123.64 -87.22 7.51
N GLU A 308 124.39 -86.85 6.48
CA GLU A 308 125.85 -87.03 6.43
C GLU A 308 126.57 -86.16 7.45
N LEU A 309 126.26 -84.87 7.56
CA LEU A 309 126.81 -84.01 8.61
C LEU A 309 126.50 -84.55 10.00
N ARG A 310 125.30 -85.12 10.21
CA ARG A 310 124.92 -85.79 11.46
C ARG A 310 125.70 -87.09 11.69
N ARG A 311 126.11 -87.81 10.64
CA ARG A 311 127.02 -88.96 10.74
C ARG A 311 128.44 -88.51 11.08
N ILE A 312 128.96 -87.49 10.38
CA ILE A 312 130.29 -86.90 10.61
C ILE A 312 130.36 -86.33 12.03
N TYR A 313 129.35 -85.59 12.49
CA TYR A 313 129.28 -85.08 13.85
C TYR A 313 129.27 -86.21 14.89
N ARG A 314 128.50 -87.29 14.66
CA ARG A 314 128.52 -88.46 15.55
C ARG A 314 129.88 -89.16 15.58
N ILE A 315 130.58 -89.23 14.44
CA ILE A 315 131.94 -89.80 14.36
C ILE A 315 132.96 -88.88 15.05
N ALA A 316 132.85 -87.57 14.86
CA ALA A 316 133.69 -86.57 15.54
C ALA A 316 133.46 -86.58 17.05
N GLN A 317 132.22 -86.74 17.50
CA GLN A 317 131.86 -86.87 18.92
C GLN A 317 132.37 -88.18 19.52
N LYS A 318 132.39 -89.29 18.76
CA LYS A 318 133.05 -90.53 19.18
C LYS A 318 134.57 -90.38 19.28
N ARG A 319 135.21 -89.73 18.30
CA ARG A 319 136.65 -89.45 18.30
C ARG A 319 137.10 -88.47 19.39
N SER A 320 136.27 -87.49 19.77
CA SER A 320 136.57 -86.63 20.93
C SER A 320 136.52 -87.43 22.21
N LYS A 321 135.50 -88.31 22.37
CA LYS A 321 135.39 -89.19 23.52
C LYS A 321 136.52 -90.23 23.60
N GLU A 322 137.05 -90.70 22.47
CA GLU A 322 138.21 -91.59 22.43
C GLU A 322 139.52 -90.84 22.73
N LYS A 323 139.69 -89.60 22.24
CA LYS A 323 140.85 -88.74 22.61
C LYS A 323 140.86 -88.32 24.07
N ASP A 324 139.70 -88.16 24.71
CA ASP A 324 139.60 -87.89 26.15
C ASP A 324 139.91 -89.14 27.01
N VAL A 325 139.91 -90.34 26.43
CA VAL A 325 140.25 -91.61 27.10
C VAL A 325 141.73 -91.96 26.90
N GLU A 326 142.31 -91.67 25.74
CA GLU A 326 143.75 -91.84 25.43
C GLU A 326 144.66 -90.80 26.13
N SER A 327 144.08 -89.75 26.72
CA SER A 327 144.79 -88.73 27.50
C SER A 327 144.64 -88.92 29.03
N ARG A 328 144.14 -90.07 29.48
CA ARG A 328 143.97 -90.45 30.90
C ARG A 328 144.63 -91.77 31.31
N GLU A 329 145.46 -92.38 30.45
CA GLU A 329 146.38 -93.47 30.80
C GLU A 329 147.83 -92.99 30.92
#